data_AF-A0AAT9WLG4-F1
#
_entry.id   AF-A0AAT9WLG4-F1
#
_cell.length_a   1.000
_cell.length_b   1.000
_cell.length_c   1.000
_cell.angle_alpha   90.00
_cell.angle_beta   90.00
_cell.angle_gamma   90.00
#
_symmetry.space_group_name_H-M   'P 1'
#
loop_
_entity.id
_entity.type
_entity.pdbx_description
1 polymer ?
#
loop_
_entity_poly.entity_id
_entity_poly.type
_entity_poly.pdbx_seq_one_letter_code
_entity_poly.pdbx_strand_id
1 'polypeptide(L)'
;MKFGIILFAFSLSATAAEKVDNQRFYATREQQIFKEEDKREFKWGYIKGDDVPFATWSGFVSGRSVYIEVHGNTVRLQAGEKWTILSFASAPALPGGDAGSPTLDDKGADIYVKSAKDRRDSLICIESLGPDIYTRHRPYWEVYVITNPLADPGIYRISGINADCRGIERAHNGNLLVPTWDVRKDKTPGVVINYYAIEKNGFRKTGIRFTGSIASEYADEYIIDSRD
;
A
#
# COMPACT_ATOMS: atom_id res chain seq x y z
N MET A 1 3.73 -45.72 51.52
CA MET A 1 3.35 -44.51 50.75
C MET A 1 4.54 -44.07 49.93
N LYS A 2 4.45 -44.08 48.59
CA LYS A 2 5.46 -43.50 47.67
C LYS A 2 4.72 -42.46 46.82
N PHE A 3 5.05 -41.19 47.01
CA PHE A 3 4.60 -40.11 46.13
C PHE A 3 5.63 -39.97 45.00
N GLY A 4 5.21 -40.29 43.77
CA GLY A 4 5.98 -39.97 42.57
C GLY A 4 5.64 -38.55 42.14
N ILE A 5 6.64 -37.67 42.14
CA ILE A 5 6.54 -36.34 41.55
C ILE A 5 6.85 -36.49 40.06
N ILE A 6 5.84 -36.28 39.20
CA ILE A 6 6.02 -36.18 37.76
C ILE A 6 6.31 -34.69 37.46
N LEU A 7 7.57 -34.37 37.18
CA LEU A 7 7.93 -33.07 36.61
C LEU A 7 7.60 -33.08 35.11
N PHE A 8 6.58 -32.32 34.72
CA PHE A 8 6.38 -31.94 33.32
C PHE A 8 7.34 -30.80 32.98
N ALA A 9 8.40 -31.12 32.24
CA ALA A 9 9.22 -30.12 31.58
C ALA A 9 8.44 -29.55 30.39
N PHE A 10 7.92 -28.33 30.53
CA PHE A 10 7.43 -27.56 29.39
C PHE A 10 8.64 -27.04 28.60
N SER A 11 8.93 -27.69 27.47
CA SER A 11 9.86 -27.19 26.48
C SER A 11 9.29 -25.91 25.87
N LEU A 12 9.71 -24.76 26.38
CA LEU A 12 9.49 -23.47 25.72
C LEU A 12 10.38 -23.44 24.47
N SER A 13 9.82 -23.81 23.33
CA SER A 13 10.45 -23.55 22.03
C SER A 13 10.51 -22.05 21.83
N ALA A 14 11.67 -21.45 22.10
CA ALA A 14 11.97 -20.08 21.69
C ALA A 14 12.03 -20.06 20.16
N THR A 15 10.92 -19.71 19.51
CA THR A 15 10.93 -19.40 18.09
C THR A 15 11.79 -18.16 17.88
N ALA A 16 12.87 -18.30 17.11
CA ALA A 16 13.65 -17.14 16.68
C ALA A 16 12.71 -16.15 15.99
N ALA A 17 12.81 -14.87 16.36
CA ALA A 17 11.97 -13.84 15.78
C ALA A 17 12.28 -13.74 14.27
N GLU A 18 11.23 -13.90 13.44
CA GLU A 18 11.38 -13.95 12.00
C GLU A 18 11.67 -12.55 11.45
N LYS A 19 12.67 -12.46 10.56
CA LYS A 19 12.93 -11.26 9.78
C LYS A 19 11.97 -11.21 8.60
N VAL A 20 11.27 -10.10 8.46
CA VAL A 20 10.32 -9.84 7.37
C VAL A 20 10.70 -8.56 6.63
N ASP A 21 10.49 -8.56 5.33
CA ASP A 21 10.41 -7.34 4.54
C ASP A 21 8.96 -6.83 4.47
N ASN A 22 8.73 -5.72 3.78
CA ASN A 22 7.38 -5.18 3.62
C ASN A 22 6.43 -6.16 2.92
N GLN A 23 6.90 -6.85 1.88
CA GLN A 23 6.08 -7.78 1.09
C GLN A 23 5.65 -8.98 1.94
N ARG A 24 6.59 -9.59 2.66
CA ARG A 24 6.34 -10.70 3.60
C ARG A 24 5.43 -10.27 4.72
N PHE A 25 5.67 -9.08 5.31
CA PHE A 25 4.79 -8.55 6.33
C PHE A 25 3.35 -8.43 5.81
N TYR A 26 3.14 -7.83 4.64
CA TYR A 26 1.81 -7.67 4.05
C TYR A 26 1.17 -9.01 3.64
N ALA A 27 1.96 -10.00 3.21
CA ALA A 27 1.45 -11.32 2.88
C ALA A 27 0.91 -12.09 4.10
N THR A 28 1.33 -11.75 5.32
CA THR A 28 0.76 -12.35 6.56
C THR A 28 -0.62 -11.79 6.93
N ARG A 29 -1.09 -10.74 6.24
CA ARG A 29 -2.31 -10.02 6.60
C ARG A 29 -3.53 -10.74 6.02
N GLU A 30 -4.36 -11.33 6.87
CA GLU A 30 -5.56 -12.08 6.45
C GLU A 30 -6.54 -11.26 5.61
N GLN A 31 -6.58 -9.94 5.82
CA GLN A 31 -7.49 -9.01 5.17
C GLN A 31 -6.85 -8.24 4.01
N GLN A 32 -5.67 -8.67 3.54
CA GLN A 32 -5.00 -8.08 2.38
C GLN A 32 -5.91 -8.13 1.15
N ILE A 33 -6.03 -6.97 0.48
CA ILE A 33 -6.87 -6.84 -0.73
C ILE A 33 -6.09 -7.25 -1.98
N PHE A 34 -4.93 -6.61 -2.18
CA PHE A 34 -4.10 -6.80 -3.36
C PHE A 34 -3.00 -7.80 -3.07
N LYS A 35 -2.84 -8.75 -3.98
CA LYS A 35 -1.75 -9.72 -3.99
C LYS A 35 -0.90 -9.51 -5.24
N GLU A 36 0.25 -10.18 -5.28
CA GLU A 36 1.15 -10.09 -6.43
C GLU A 36 0.43 -10.48 -7.75
N GLU A 37 -0.43 -11.49 -7.72
CA GLU A 37 -1.21 -11.90 -8.89
C GLU A 37 -2.28 -10.87 -9.34
N ASP A 38 -2.58 -9.85 -8.54
CA ASP A 38 -3.47 -8.76 -8.92
C ASP A 38 -2.75 -7.66 -9.71
N LYS A 39 -1.41 -7.70 -9.78
CA LYS A 39 -0.58 -6.79 -10.57
C LYS A 39 -0.88 -6.95 -12.07
N ARG A 40 -0.91 -5.82 -12.77
CA ARG A 40 -1.13 -5.72 -14.21
C ARG A 40 -0.02 -4.86 -14.82
N GLU A 41 0.23 -5.09 -16.09
CA GLU A 41 1.22 -4.33 -16.85
C GLU A 41 0.63 -2.97 -17.26
N PHE A 42 1.33 -1.89 -16.90
CA PHE A 42 1.10 -0.58 -17.51
C PHE A 42 1.88 -0.49 -18.83
N LYS A 43 1.23 0.07 -19.86
CA LYS A 43 1.91 0.45 -21.10
C LYS A 43 2.47 1.85 -20.95
N TRP A 44 3.80 1.96 -21.01
CA TRP A 44 4.55 3.19 -20.80
C TRP A 44 5.03 3.81 -22.10
N GLY A 45 5.16 5.13 -22.10
CA GLY A 45 5.79 5.88 -23.17
C GLY A 45 5.84 7.37 -22.89
N TYR A 46 6.19 8.12 -23.92
CA TYR A 46 6.20 9.58 -23.92
C TYR A 46 5.39 10.07 -25.11
N ILE A 47 4.65 11.16 -24.90
CA ILE A 47 3.98 11.84 -26.01
C ILE A 47 5.05 12.65 -26.76
N LYS A 48 5.03 12.61 -28.09
CA LYS A 48 6.02 13.34 -28.90
C LYS A 48 5.97 14.85 -28.57
N GLY A 49 7.08 15.39 -28.08
CA GLY A 49 7.20 16.79 -27.68
C GLY A 49 6.79 17.08 -26.24
N ASP A 50 6.60 16.03 -25.42
CA ASP A 50 6.32 16.11 -24.00
C ASP A 50 7.31 15.22 -23.24
N ASP A 51 7.90 15.78 -22.17
CA ASP A 51 8.87 15.09 -21.31
C ASP A 51 8.18 14.42 -20.10
N VAL A 52 6.86 14.54 -20.00
CA VAL A 52 6.07 13.91 -18.93
C VAL A 52 5.74 12.46 -19.31
N PRO A 53 6.04 11.48 -18.44
CA PRO A 53 5.68 10.09 -18.65
C PRO A 53 4.17 9.92 -18.87
N PHE A 54 3.84 9.05 -19.83
CA PHE A 54 2.49 8.66 -20.16
C PHE A 54 2.31 7.16 -19.93
N ALA A 55 1.30 6.78 -19.17
CA ALA A 55 1.02 5.39 -18.85
C ALA A 55 -0.45 5.04 -19.12
N THR A 56 -0.70 3.86 -19.67
CA THR A 56 -2.07 3.40 -19.93
C THR A 56 -2.28 1.95 -19.55
N TRP A 57 -3.49 1.65 -19.08
CA TRP A 57 -3.93 0.29 -18.82
C TRP A 57 -5.37 0.11 -19.32
N SER A 58 -5.68 -1.07 -19.85
CA SER A 58 -7.04 -1.45 -20.19
C SER A 58 -7.34 -2.87 -19.73
N GLY A 59 -8.59 -3.09 -19.31
CA GLY A 59 -9.02 -4.41 -18.86
C GLY A 59 -10.47 -4.43 -18.43
N PHE A 60 -10.83 -5.43 -17.63
CA PHE A 60 -12.17 -5.59 -17.07
C PHE A 60 -12.14 -5.49 -15.54
N VAL A 61 -13.08 -4.74 -14.99
CA VAL A 61 -13.33 -4.67 -13.54
C VAL A 61 -14.80 -5.04 -13.30
N SER A 62 -15.03 -6.12 -12.55
CA SER A 62 -16.37 -6.66 -12.27
C SER A 62 -17.26 -6.79 -13.53
N GLY A 63 -16.66 -7.25 -14.63
CA GLY A 63 -17.32 -7.46 -15.93
C GLY A 63 -17.53 -6.20 -16.79
N ARG A 64 -17.01 -5.04 -16.39
CA ARG A 64 -17.07 -3.79 -17.14
C ARG A 64 -15.71 -3.44 -17.73
N SER A 65 -15.68 -2.95 -18.97
CA SER A 65 -14.45 -2.40 -19.56
C SER A 65 -14.00 -1.17 -18.79
N VAL A 66 -12.71 -1.15 -18.46
CA VAL A 66 -12.05 -0.02 -17.81
C VAL A 66 -10.80 0.33 -18.59
N TYR A 67 -10.59 1.62 -18.81
CA TYR A 67 -9.36 2.18 -19.36
C TYR A 67 -8.84 3.25 -18.40
N ILE A 68 -7.54 3.20 -18.13
CA ILE A 68 -6.81 4.18 -17.32
C ILE A 68 -5.75 4.81 -18.20
N GLU A 69 -5.67 6.11 -18.11
CA GLU A 69 -4.62 6.94 -18.67
C GLU A 69 -4.05 7.81 -17.56
N VAL A 70 -2.74 7.78 -17.40
CA VAL A 70 -2.02 8.64 -16.48
C VAL A 70 -1.06 9.52 -17.26
N HIS A 71 -1.14 10.81 -17.00
CA HIS A 71 -0.28 11.81 -17.62
C HIS A 71 -0.05 12.94 -16.63
N GLY A 72 1.19 13.10 -16.18
CA GLY A 72 1.55 14.06 -15.14
C GLY A 72 0.72 13.85 -13.87
N ASN A 73 0.04 14.92 -13.42
CA ASN A 73 -0.74 14.93 -12.17
C ASN A 73 -2.19 14.42 -12.34
N THR A 74 -2.52 13.88 -13.51
CA THR A 74 -3.89 13.55 -13.89
C THR A 74 -4.03 12.06 -14.16
N VAL A 75 -5.12 11.48 -13.64
CA VAL A 75 -5.59 10.15 -14.00
C VAL A 75 -6.94 10.30 -14.68
N ARG A 76 -7.04 9.81 -15.91
CA ARG A 76 -8.30 9.68 -16.63
C ARG A 76 -8.75 8.24 -16.57
N LEU A 77 -9.93 8.04 -16.01
CA LEU A 77 -10.58 6.74 -15.87
C LEU A 77 -11.81 6.70 -16.76
N GLN A 78 -11.84 5.74 -17.69
CA GLN A 78 -13.04 5.40 -18.43
C GLN A 78 -13.61 4.10 -17.87
N ALA A 79 -14.89 4.09 -17.50
CA ALA A 79 -15.61 2.89 -17.09
C ALA A 79 -16.90 2.75 -17.90
N GLY A 80 -16.90 1.85 -18.89
CA GLY A 80 -17.89 1.85 -19.95
C GLY A 80 -17.82 3.14 -20.79
N GLU A 81 -18.92 3.88 -20.87
CA GLU A 81 -18.98 5.15 -21.64
C GLU A 81 -18.61 6.37 -20.79
N LYS A 82 -18.57 6.24 -19.45
CA LYS A 82 -18.32 7.36 -18.55
C LYS A 82 -16.81 7.62 -18.42
N TRP A 83 -16.41 8.85 -18.64
CA TRP A 83 -15.08 9.35 -18.30
C TRP A 83 -15.09 10.10 -16.98
N THR A 84 -14.03 9.94 -16.20
CA THR A 84 -13.80 10.72 -14.98
C THR A 84 -12.33 11.10 -14.91
N ILE A 85 -12.07 12.34 -14.49
CA ILE A 85 -10.73 12.89 -14.34
C ILE A 85 -10.48 13.04 -12.84
N LEU A 86 -9.39 12.43 -12.37
CA LEU A 86 -8.91 12.48 -11.01
C LEU A 86 -7.55 13.18 -11.01
N SER A 87 -7.16 13.78 -9.89
CA SER A 87 -5.85 14.41 -9.75
C SER A 87 -5.09 13.83 -8.57
N PHE A 88 -3.83 13.45 -8.81
CA PHE A 88 -2.91 13.03 -7.75
C PHE A 88 -2.62 14.16 -6.77
N ALA A 89 -2.50 15.39 -7.26
CA ALA A 89 -2.19 16.55 -6.44
C ALA A 89 -3.32 16.95 -5.47
N SER A 90 -4.58 16.64 -5.82
CA SER A 90 -5.74 16.90 -4.96
C SER A 90 -6.19 15.66 -4.18
N ALA A 91 -5.52 14.52 -4.32
CA ALA A 91 -5.85 13.31 -3.59
C ALA A 91 -5.58 13.55 -2.08
N PRO A 92 -6.55 13.27 -1.18
CA PRO A 92 -6.28 13.30 0.25
C PRO A 92 -5.07 12.42 0.55
N ALA A 93 -4.10 12.98 1.27
CA ALA A 93 -2.84 12.33 1.60
C ALA A 93 -2.85 11.79 3.03
N LEU A 94 -2.27 10.61 3.22
CA LEU A 94 -2.05 10.03 4.54
C LEU A 94 -1.12 10.93 5.37
N PRO A 95 -1.41 11.17 6.66
CA PRO A 95 -0.55 11.99 7.51
C PRO A 95 0.87 11.40 7.59
N GLY A 96 1.90 12.26 7.47
CA GLY A 96 3.30 11.86 7.53
C GLY A 96 3.99 11.62 6.18
N GLY A 97 3.24 11.67 5.07
CA GLY A 97 3.82 11.70 3.73
C GLY A 97 4.47 13.04 3.40
N ASP A 98 5.47 13.03 2.52
CA ASP A 98 6.16 14.24 2.08
C ASP A 98 5.21 15.23 1.38
N ALA A 99 5.45 16.52 1.65
CA ALA A 99 4.73 17.62 1.03
C ALA A 99 5.29 17.88 -0.39
N GLY A 100 4.97 16.98 -1.31
CA GLY A 100 5.28 17.10 -2.72
C GLY A 100 4.59 15.97 -3.46
N SER A 101 3.88 16.29 -4.55
CA SER A 101 3.23 15.28 -5.39
C SER A 101 4.13 15.01 -6.58
N PRO A 102 5.02 13.99 -6.57
CA PRO A 102 5.53 13.55 -7.85
C PRO A 102 4.38 12.86 -8.58
N THR A 103 4.17 13.36 -9.80
CA THR A 103 3.63 12.58 -10.91
C THR A 103 4.43 11.28 -11.00
N LEU A 104 3.81 10.15 -11.37
CA LEU A 104 4.49 8.85 -11.44
C LEU A 104 5.94 8.93 -11.93
N ASP A 105 6.83 8.20 -11.28
CA ASP A 105 8.26 8.12 -11.61
C ASP A 105 8.43 7.66 -13.07
N ASP A 106 9.39 8.28 -13.75
CA ASP A 106 9.64 8.08 -15.17
C ASP A 106 10.23 6.69 -15.48
N LYS A 107 10.69 5.96 -14.46
CA LYS A 107 11.15 4.58 -14.56
C LYS A 107 10.02 3.57 -14.37
N GLY A 108 8.82 4.04 -14.08
CA GLY A 108 7.60 3.26 -14.14
C GLY A 108 6.83 3.22 -12.82
N ALA A 109 5.61 2.73 -12.95
CA ALA A 109 4.69 2.45 -11.87
C ALA A 109 4.02 1.10 -12.14
N ASP A 110 3.62 0.45 -11.06
CA ASP A 110 2.82 -0.77 -11.08
C ASP A 110 1.34 -0.40 -10.91
N ILE A 111 0.46 -1.23 -11.49
CA ILE A 111 -0.98 -1.14 -11.28
C ILE A 111 -1.52 -2.47 -10.78
N TYR A 112 -2.32 -2.41 -9.73
CA TYR A 112 -3.02 -3.55 -9.17
C TYR A 112 -4.52 -3.32 -9.30
N VAL A 113 -5.24 -4.34 -9.73
CA VAL A 113 -6.68 -4.24 -10.01
C VAL A 113 -7.43 -5.33 -9.29
N LYS A 114 -8.30 -4.94 -8.36
CA LYS A 114 -9.18 -5.85 -7.63
C LYS A 114 -10.63 -5.67 -8.06
N SER A 115 -11.19 -6.73 -8.64
CA SER A 115 -12.63 -6.82 -8.87
C SER A 115 -13.33 -7.37 -7.64
N ALA A 116 -14.41 -6.72 -7.21
CA ALA A 116 -15.30 -7.23 -6.19
C ALA A 116 -16.65 -7.64 -6.79
N LYS A 117 -17.41 -8.45 -6.04
CA LYS A 117 -18.77 -8.87 -6.41
C LYS A 117 -19.72 -7.67 -6.40
N ASP A 118 -19.64 -6.84 -5.35
CA ASP A 118 -20.21 -5.50 -5.39
C ASP A 118 -19.25 -4.58 -6.16
N ARG A 119 -19.75 -3.94 -7.21
CA ARG A 119 -18.97 -3.03 -8.07
C ARG A 119 -18.42 -1.83 -7.30
N ARG A 120 -19.04 -1.45 -6.19
CA ARG A 120 -18.59 -0.34 -5.33
C ARG A 120 -17.34 -0.69 -4.52
N ASP A 121 -17.09 -1.98 -4.31
CA ASP A 121 -15.95 -2.49 -3.57
C ASP A 121 -14.73 -2.81 -4.44
N SER A 122 -14.84 -2.66 -5.76
CA SER A 122 -13.68 -2.80 -6.65
C SER A 122 -12.70 -1.66 -6.40
N LEU A 123 -11.42 -1.97 -6.55
CA LEU A 123 -10.32 -1.04 -6.27
C LEU A 123 -9.27 -1.12 -7.36
N ILE A 124 -8.66 0.02 -7.64
CA ILE A 124 -7.46 0.11 -8.47
C ILE A 124 -6.40 0.81 -7.65
N CYS A 125 -5.20 0.25 -7.63
CA CYS A 125 -4.07 0.81 -6.91
C CYS A 125 -2.91 1.03 -7.88
N ILE A 126 -2.28 2.19 -7.81
CA ILE A 126 -1.13 2.55 -8.62
C ILE A 126 0.03 2.82 -7.66
N GLU A 127 1.15 2.14 -7.86
CA GLU A 127 2.34 2.24 -7.03
C GLU A 127 3.51 2.75 -7.87
N SER A 128 4.15 3.82 -7.42
CA SER A 128 5.28 4.45 -8.09
C SER A 128 6.39 4.71 -7.09
N LEU A 129 7.63 4.77 -7.56
CA LEU A 129 8.71 5.32 -6.75
C LEU A 129 8.33 6.76 -6.37
N GLY A 130 8.58 7.12 -5.11
CA GLY A 130 8.37 8.47 -4.64
C GLY A 130 9.57 9.38 -4.89
N PRO A 131 9.47 10.66 -4.49
CA PRO A 131 10.52 11.62 -4.75
C PRO A 131 11.77 11.24 -3.96
N ASP A 132 12.94 11.56 -4.52
CA ASP A 132 14.23 11.36 -3.84
C ASP A 132 14.54 9.91 -3.44
N ILE A 133 13.89 8.92 -4.07
CA ILE A 133 14.14 7.49 -3.83
C ILE A 133 15.63 7.15 -3.91
N TYR A 134 16.37 7.78 -4.82
CA TYR A 134 17.79 7.54 -5.05
C TYR A 134 18.71 8.19 -4.01
N THR A 135 18.19 9.07 -3.14
CA THR A 135 18.96 9.74 -2.08
C THR A 135 18.53 9.29 -0.69
N ARG A 136 17.41 8.57 -0.57
CA ARG A 136 16.92 8.00 0.69
C ARG A 136 17.59 6.66 0.98
N HIS A 137 17.86 6.41 2.26
CA HIS A 137 18.39 5.13 2.72
C HIS A 137 17.38 3.98 2.65
N ARG A 138 16.08 4.28 2.54
CA ARG A 138 15.00 3.30 2.48
C ARG A 138 14.06 3.60 1.33
N PRO A 139 13.47 2.57 0.68
CA PRO A 139 12.50 2.76 -0.38
C PRO A 139 11.31 3.55 0.09
N TYR A 140 11.05 4.64 -0.61
CA TYR A 140 9.93 5.52 -0.40
C TYR A 140 9.04 5.46 -1.63
N TRP A 141 7.78 5.09 -1.43
CA TRP A 141 6.83 4.84 -2.50
C TRP A 141 5.65 5.78 -2.40
N GLU A 142 5.07 6.10 -3.55
CA GLU A 142 3.83 6.82 -3.72
C GLU A 142 2.77 5.85 -4.23
N VAL A 143 1.77 5.62 -3.39
CA VAL A 143 0.67 4.70 -3.68
C VAL A 143 -0.63 5.48 -3.78
N TYR A 144 -1.30 5.34 -4.92
CA TYR A 144 -2.58 5.98 -5.20
C TYR A 144 -3.68 4.93 -5.29
N VAL A 145 -4.74 5.10 -4.50
CA VAL A 145 -5.86 4.15 -4.44
C VAL A 145 -7.10 4.81 -5.02
N ILE A 146 -7.58 4.28 -6.15
CA ILE A 146 -8.85 4.63 -6.75
C ILE A 146 -9.93 3.69 -6.21
N THR A 147 -10.80 4.26 -5.39
CA THR A 147 -11.97 3.61 -4.80
C THR A 147 -13.18 3.72 -5.71
N ASN A 148 -14.07 2.73 -5.70
CA ASN A 148 -15.33 2.73 -6.46
C ASN A 148 -15.18 3.15 -7.95
N PRO A 149 -14.26 2.54 -8.71
CA PRO A 149 -13.89 2.99 -10.06
C PRO A 149 -15.05 2.91 -11.07
N LEU A 150 -16.12 2.18 -10.75
CA LEU A 150 -17.23 1.91 -11.67
C LEU A 150 -18.46 2.79 -11.46
N ALA A 151 -18.50 3.63 -10.41
CA ALA A 151 -19.64 4.51 -10.13
C ALA A 151 -19.19 5.94 -9.82
N ASP A 152 -18.64 6.16 -8.63
CA ASP A 152 -18.20 7.47 -8.13
C ASP A 152 -16.76 7.34 -7.66
N PRO A 153 -15.78 7.45 -8.58
CA PRO A 153 -14.40 7.17 -8.28
C PRO A 153 -13.80 8.25 -7.38
N GLY A 154 -13.19 7.83 -6.27
CA GLY A 154 -12.39 8.67 -5.39
C GLY A 154 -10.94 8.23 -5.38
N ILE A 155 -9.99 9.16 -5.30
CA ILE A 155 -8.56 8.87 -5.25
C ILE A 155 -7.96 9.26 -3.89
N TYR A 156 -7.10 8.42 -3.34
CA TYR A 156 -6.38 8.65 -2.09
C TYR A 156 -4.89 8.42 -2.29
N ARG A 157 -4.06 9.16 -1.55
CA ARG A 157 -2.60 9.07 -1.63
C ARG A 157 -2.01 8.54 -0.33
N ILE A 158 -1.17 7.53 -0.45
CA ILE A 158 -0.43 6.86 0.62
C ILE A 158 1.04 6.99 0.25
N SER A 159 1.75 7.86 0.96
CA SER A 159 3.16 8.15 0.70
C SER A 159 3.97 7.73 1.92
N GLY A 160 5.06 7.01 1.74
CA GLY A 160 5.85 6.58 2.89
C GLY A 160 6.92 5.56 2.57
N ILE A 161 7.75 5.31 3.58
CA ILE A 161 8.63 4.14 3.56
C ILE A 161 7.78 2.87 3.53
N ASN A 162 8.16 1.89 2.70
CA ASN A 162 7.43 0.63 2.54
C ASN A 162 5.93 0.78 2.19
N ALA A 163 5.47 1.95 1.73
CA ALA A 163 4.14 2.09 1.17
C ALA A 163 4.02 1.13 -0.03
N ASP A 164 2.92 0.40 -0.10
CA ASP A 164 2.74 -0.64 -1.12
C ASP A 164 1.24 -0.90 -1.32
N CYS A 165 0.82 -1.16 -2.55
CA CYS A 165 -0.56 -1.54 -2.84
C CYS A 165 -1.00 -2.79 -2.06
N ARG A 166 -0.09 -3.72 -1.82
CA ARG A 166 -0.30 -4.95 -1.05
C ARG A 166 -0.52 -4.68 0.44
N GLY A 167 -0.17 -3.50 0.94
CA GLY A 167 -0.44 -3.09 2.32
C GLY A 167 -1.90 -2.71 2.58
N ILE A 168 -2.73 -2.55 1.54
CA ILE A 168 -4.13 -2.16 1.68
C ILE A 168 -4.95 -3.36 2.16
N GLU A 169 -5.67 -3.17 3.26
CA GLU A 169 -6.52 -4.18 3.89
C GLU A 169 -8.00 -3.78 3.87
N ARG A 170 -8.91 -4.75 3.95
CA ARG A 170 -10.34 -4.51 4.16
C ARG A 170 -10.77 -5.03 5.54
N ALA A 171 -11.11 -4.13 6.44
CA ALA A 171 -11.66 -4.51 7.73
C ALA A 171 -13.00 -5.26 7.59
N HIS A 172 -13.39 -6.04 8.60
CA HIS A 172 -14.65 -6.79 8.61
C HIS A 172 -15.90 -5.90 8.46
N ASN A 173 -15.81 -4.63 8.84
CA ASN A 173 -16.88 -3.66 8.65
C ASN A 173 -16.90 -3.03 7.24
N GLY A 174 -16.04 -3.51 6.33
CA GLY A 174 -15.92 -3.05 4.95
C GLY A 174 -14.95 -1.88 4.74
N ASN A 175 -14.49 -1.23 5.81
CA ASN A 175 -13.58 -0.08 5.71
C ASN A 175 -12.22 -0.50 5.13
N LEU A 176 -11.67 0.35 4.27
CA LEU A 176 -10.31 0.17 3.79
C LEU A 176 -9.32 0.68 4.84
N LEU A 177 -8.30 -0.12 5.12
CA LEU A 177 -7.22 0.21 6.03
C LEU A 177 -5.92 0.31 5.27
N VAL A 178 -5.08 1.26 5.65
CA VAL A 178 -3.78 1.51 5.03
C VAL A 178 -2.72 1.74 6.11
N PRO A 179 -1.51 1.18 5.95
CA PRO A 179 -0.43 1.33 6.92
C PRO A 179 0.43 2.57 6.62
N THR A 180 0.94 3.23 7.66
CA THR A 180 2.18 4.02 7.61
C THR A 180 3.28 3.28 8.36
N TRP A 181 4.50 3.35 7.86
CA TRP A 181 5.69 2.88 8.56
C TRP A 181 6.49 4.09 9.01
N ASP A 182 6.74 4.18 10.31
CA ASP A 182 7.46 5.29 10.93
C ASP A 182 8.73 4.75 11.60
N VAL A 183 9.90 5.24 11.15
CA VAL A 183 11.18 4.91 11.80
C VAL A 183 11.33 5.72 13.07
N ARG A 184 11.49 5.04 14.20
CA ARG A 184 11.85 5.68 15.48
C ARG A 184 13.34 5.98 15.50
N LYS A 185 13.68 7.24 15.77
CA LYS A 185 15.05 7.73 15.96
C LYS A 185 15.41 7.79 17.44
N ASP A 186 15.07 6.76 18.21
CA ASP A 186 15.46 6.61 19.61
C ASP A 186 16.79 5.85 19.73
N LYS A 187 17.22 5.55 20.97
CA LYS A 187 18.50 4.88 21.25
C LYS A 187 18.63 3.49 20.59
N THR A 188 17.51 2.88 20.19
CA THR A 188 17.48 1.59 19.50
C THR A 188 16.54 1.73 18.30
N PRO A 189 17.09 1.96 17.08
CA PRO A 189 16.28 2.17 15.89
C PRO A 189 15.23 1.08 15.71
N GLY A 190 13.99 1.50 15.56
CA GLY A 190 12.86 0.59 15.40
C GLY A 190 11.82 1.16 14.45
N VAL A 191 10.76 0.41 14.24
CA VAL A 191 9.64 0.80 13.40
C VAL A 191 8.34 0.75 14.16
N VAL A 192 7.46 1.69 13.86
CA VAL A 192 6.05 1.66 14.26
C VAL A 192 5.22 1.63 12.98
N ILE A 193 4.29 0.69 12.90
CA ILE A 193 3.35 0.60 11.79
C ILE A 193 1.98 1.00 12.32
N ASN A 194 1.46 2.15 11.87
CA ASN A 194 0.14 2.64 12.26
C ASN A 194 -0.85 2.40 11.12
N TYR A 195 -2.03 1.87 11.43
CA TYR A 195 -3.09 1.76 10.42
C TYR A 195 -4.09 2.90 10.50
N TYR A 196 -4.53 3.36 9.34
CA TYR A 196 -5.53 4.39 9.16
C TYR A 196 -6.68 3.84 8.32
N ALA A 197 -7.91 4.23 8.67
CA ALA A 197 -9.07 3.96 7.84
C ALA A 197 -9.23 5.06 6.79
N ILE A 198 -9.47 4.68 5.54
CA ILE A 198 -9.87 5.61 4.48
C ILE A 198 -11.31 6.09 4.77
N GLU A 199 -11.50 7.40 4.75
CA GLU A 199 -12.80 8.06 4.88
C GLU A 199 -12.98 9.06 3.73
N LYS A 200 -14.24 9.48 3.49
CA LYS A 200 -14.61 10.30 2.32
C LYS A 200 -13.67 11.49 2.02
N ASN A 201 -13.12 12.12 3.05
CA ASN A 201 -12.29 13.32 2.92
C ASN A 201 -10.87 13.14 3.45
N GLY A 202 -10.40 11.90 3.67
CA GLY A 202 -9.05 11.66 4.16
C GLY A 202 -8.93 10.38 4.96
N PHE A 203 -8.25 10.47 6.10
CA PHE A 203 -7.85 9.31 6.87
C PHE A 203 -8.11 9.50 8.35
N ARG A 204 -8.64 8.47 9.00
CA ARG A 204 -8.79 8.42 10.45
C ARG A 204 -7.85 7.39 11.03
N LYS A 205 -7.04 7.80 12.01
CA LYS A 205 -6.15 6.88 12.74
C LYS A 205 -6.97 5.79 13.43
N THR A 206 -6.52 4.54 13.31
CA THR A 206 -7.12 3.40 14.02
C THR A 206 -6.33 3.07 15.29
N GLY A 207 -6.84 2.12 16.07
CA GLY A 207 -6.09 1.55 17.19
C GLY A 207 -5.08 0.47 16.75
N ILE A 208 -5.14 -0.02 15.51
CA ILE A 208 -4.30 -1.10 15.04
C ILE A 208 -2.87 -0.57 14.86
N ARG A 209 -1.94 -1.17 15.59
CA ARG A 209 -0.54 -0.77 15.59
C ARG A 209 0.36 -1.98 15.68
N PHE A 210 1.50 -1.91 15.00
CA PHE A 210 2.58 -2.87 15.16
C PHE A 210 3.86 -2.15 15.55
N THR A 211 4.72 -2.83 16.30
CA THR A 211 6.06 -2.33 16.59
C THR A 211 7.09 -3.39 16.25
N GLY A 212 8.28 -2.93 15.90
CA GLY A 212 9.38 -3.81 15.56
C GLY A 212 10.74 -3.14 15.70
N SER A 213 11.76 -3.95 15.53
CA SER A 213 13.16 -3.54 15.41
C SER A 213 13.63 -3.60 13.96
N ILE A 214 14.57 -2.71 13.63
CA ILE A 214 15.23 -2.72 12.33
C ILE A 214 16.30 -3.82 12.36
N ALA A 215 16.18 -4.83 11.50
CA ALA A 215 17.15 -5.92 11.42
C ALA A 215 18.36 -5.55 10.54
N SER A 216 18.18 -4.62 9.60
CA SER A 216 19.23 -4.07 8.75
C SER A 216 18.96 -2.60 8.42
N GLU A 217 20.00 -1.77 8.48
CA GLU A 217 19.92 -0.37 8.04
C GLU A 217 19.97 -0.22 6.51
N TYR A 218 20.47 -1.26 5.82
CA TYR A 218 20.70 -1.26 4.36
C TYR A 218 19.73 -2.14 3.59
N ALA A 219 19.02 -3.04 4.28
CA ALA A 219 17.97 -3.86 3.73
C ALA A 219 16.66 -3.54 4.46
N ASP A 220 15.54 -3.57 3.77
CA ASP A 220 14.22 -3.39 4.37
C ASP A 220 13.78 -4.63 5.13
N GLU A 221 14.60 -5.07 6.09
CA GLU A 221 14.33 -6.18 6.97
C GLU A 221 14.00 -5.68 8.37
N TYR A 222 12.92 -6.20 8.92
CA TYR A 222 12.36 -5.84 10.22
C TYR A 222 12.04 -7.10 11.01
N ILE A 223 12.11 -7.00 12.32
CA ILE A 223 11.55 -8.01 13.22
C ILE A 223 10.35 -7.37 13.89
N ILE A 224 9.15 -7.91 13.65
CA ILE A 224 7.91 -7.37 14.22
C ILE A 224 7.64 -8.04 15.57
N ASP A 225 7.67 -7.23 16.63
CA ASP A 225 7.69 -7.68 18.02
C ASP A 225 6.29 -7.82 18.62
N SER A 226 5.35 -6.95 18.22
CA SER A 226 3.99 -6.95 18.77
C SER A 226 2.95 -6.35 17.85
N ARG A 227 1.69 -6.72 18.10
CA ARG A 227 0.48 -6.08 17.59
C ARG A 227 -0.32 -5.56 18.79
N ASP A 228 -0.61 -4.26 18.78
CA ASP A 228 -1.50 -3.59 19.74
C ASP A 228 -2.89 -3.35 19.12
#